data_AF-A0A3D1PB19-F1
#
_entry.id   AF-A0A3D1PB19-F1
#
_cell.length_a   1.000
_cell.length_b   1.000
_cell.length_c   1.000
_cell.angle_alpha   90.00
_cell.angle_beta   90.00
_cell.angle_gamma   90.00
#
_symmetry.space_group_name_H-M   'P 1'
#
loop_
_entity.id
_entity.type
_entity.pdbx_description
1 polymer ?
#
loop_
_entity_poly.entity_id
_entity_poly.type
_entity_poly.pdbx_seq_one_letter_code
_entity_poly.pdbx_strand_id
1 'polypeptide(L)'
;MLHSHKSLQKPWQYAQLGLLLFPLLTPIGSLGLLLALVGTWRQHYKKIIQRPLNWVLAILSGWLVLVSCFAFRPTDAFLGLFNFLPFFGFFAGFSALIQTPAQLRQIAQILVFTSVPVVILGLGQLFWGWATPEAWKGVFGAFGCAIAPGGNPPGRIASVFMYTNLLAGYLVIVFILSLGLWIESFQKTEFNTQKSRHFLHLG
;
A
#
# COMPACT_ATOMS: atom_id res chain seq x y z
N MET A 1 14.64 -7.89 -3.79
CA MET A 1 14.58 -8.72 -5.00
C MET A 1 14.97 -7.89 -6.22
N LEU A 2 15.75 -8.43 -7.17
CA LEU A 2 16.00 -7.78 -8.46
C LEU A 2 14.74 -7.85 -9.34
N HIS A 3 14.43 -6.76 -9.99
CA HIS A 3 13.39 -6.67 -11.00
C HIS A 3 13.92 -7.23 -12.32
N SER A 4 13.10 -8.01 -13.01
CA SER A 4 13.44 -8.64 -14.30
C SER A 4 13.91 -7.66 -15.38
N HIS A 5 13.47 -6.41 -15.36
CA HIS A 5 13.95 -5.36 -16.25
C HIS A 5 14.84 -4.35 -15.50
N LYS A 6 16.10 -4.20 -15.95
CA LYS A 6 17.08 -3.28 -15.35
C LYS A 6 16.57 -1.83 -15.25
N SER A 7 15.79 -1.35 -16.22
CA SER A 7 15.24 0.02 -16.21
C SER A 7 14.29 0.26 -15.04
N LEU A 8 13.44 -0.72 -14.72
CA LEU A 8 12.44 -0.65 -13.65
C LEU A 8 13.01 -0.93 -12.25
N GLN A 9 14.30 -1.29 -12.14
CA GLN A 9 14.93 -1.58 -10.85
C GLN A 9 14.85 -0.39 -9.87
N LYS A 10 15.13 0.83 -10.36
CA LYS A 10 15.07 2.04 -9.52
C LYS A 10 13.62 2.38 -9.10
N PRO A 11 12.64 2.46 -10.03
CA PRO A 11 11.22 2.58 -9.65
C PRO A 11 10.76 1.53 -8.63
N TRP A 12 11.23 0.29 -8.76
CA TRP A 12 10.89 -0.79 -7.84
C TRP A 12 11.48 -0.60 -6.43
N GLN A 13 12.72 -0.13 -6.32
CA GLN A 13 13.31 0.21 -5.03
C GLN A 13 12.56 1.37 -4.36
N TYR A 14 12.20 2.40 -5.12
CA TYR A 14 11.38 3.50 -4.60
C TYR A 14 10.00 3.01 -4.16
N ALA A 15 9.38 2.07 -4.88
CA ALA A 15 8.12 1.48 -4.48
C ALA A 15 8.25 0.71 -3.16
N GLN A 16 9.30 -0.09 -3.00
CA GLN A 16 9.55 -0.85 -1.76
C GLN A 16 9.78 0.07 -0.57
N LEU A 17 10.66 1.07 -0.71
CA LEU A 17 10.94 2.04 0.35
C LEU A 17 9.71 2.89 0.65
N GLY A 18 9.00 3.34 -0.39
CA GLY A 18 7.75 4.08 -0.26
C GLY A 18 6.72 3.29 0.54
N LEU A 19 6.49 2.03 0.17
CA LEU A 19 5.53 1.14 0.84
C LEU A 19 5.93 0.83 2.29
N LEU A 20 7.23 0.64 2.55
CA LEU A 20 7.77 0.38 3.89
C LEU A 20 7.54 1.57 4.82
N LEU A 21 7.75 2.78 4.32
CA LEU A 21 7.68 4.01 5.11
C LEU A 21 6.27 4.59 5.16
N PHE A 22 5.41 4.35 4.18
CA PHE A 22 4.11 5.01 4.03
C PHE A 22 3.21 4.91 5.27
N PRO A 23 3.02 3.75 5.92
CA PRO A 23 2.18 3.66 7.11
C PRO A 23 2.69 4.48 8.30
N LEU A 24 4.01 4.69 8.43
CA LEU A 24 4.61 5.34 9.60
C LEU A 24 5.01 6.79 9.31
N LEU A 25 5.42 7.10 8.08
CA LEU A 25 5.94 8.39 7.65
C LEU A 25 5.25 8.75 6.33
N THR A 26 3.95 9.04 6.42
CA THR A 26 3.05 9.19 5.27
C THR A 26 3.62 10.07 4.14
N PRO A 27 4.14 11.29 4.38
CA PRO A 27 4.66 12.13 3.31
C PRO A 27 5.89 11.52 2.62
N ILE A 28 6.82 10.95 3.39
CA ILE A 28 8.06 10.36 2.86
C ILE A 28 7.73 9.10 2.04
N GLY A 29 6.85 8.24 2.57
CA GLY A 29 6.39 7.07 1.85
C GLY A 29 5.64 7.43 0.57
N SER A 30 4.79 8.47 0.62
CA SER A 30 4.06 8.99 -0.54
C SER A 30 5.00 9.50 -1.63
N LEU A 31 6.06 10.22 -1.25
CA LEU A 31 7.10 10.66 -2.20
C LEU A 31 7.79 9.47 -2.86
N GLY A 32 8.14 8.43 -2.10
CA GLY A 32 8.72 7.20 -2.65
C GLY A 32 7.81 6.53 -3.69
N LEU A 33 6.52 6.38 -3.36
CA LEU A 33 5.52 5.82 -4.28
C LEU A 33 5.29 6.70 -5.51
N LEU A 34 5.32 8.03 -5.35
CA LEU A 34 5.19 8.97 -6.46
C LEU A 34 6.40 8.91 -7.40
N LEU A 35 7.62 8.85 -6.87
CA LEU A 35 8.83 8.67 -7.67
C LEU A 35 8.82 7.34 -8.42
N ALA A 36 8.36 6.27 -7.77
CA ALA A 36 8.16 4.97 -8.42
C ALA A 36 7.15 5.05 -9.56
N LEU A 37 6.02 5.72 -9.33
CA LEU A 37 4.97 5.92 -10.32
C LEU A 37 5.50 6.70 -11.53
N VAL A 38 6.05 7.90 -11.30
CA VAL A 38 6.57 8.77 -12.37
C VAL A 38 7.70 8.08 -13.13
N GLY A 39 8.62 7.41 -12.43
CA GLY A 39 9.69 6.64 -13.04
C GLY A 39 9.17 5.53 -13.95
N THR A 40 8.15 4.80 -13.51
CA THR A 40 7.52 3.73 -14.30
C THR A 40 6.81 4.28 -15.53
N TRP A 41 6.01 5.34 -15.37
CA TRP A 41 5.31 5.99 -16.48
C TRP A 41 6.28 6.53 -17.52
N ARG A 42 7.36 7.22 -17.12
CA ARG A 42 8.38 7.73 -18.06
C ARG A 42 9.06 6.64 -18.87
N GLN A 43 9.38 5.51 -18.24
CA GLN A 43 10.13 4.44 -18.90
C GLN A 43 9.26 3.50 -19.72
N HIS A 44 8.00 3.28 -19.33
CA HIS A 44 7.12 2.26 -19.91
C HIS A 44 5.78 2.81 -20.43
N TYR A 45 5.71 4.11 -20.72
CA TYR A 45 4.51 4.81 -21.23
C TYR A 45 3.79 4.05 -22.35
N LYS A 46 4.53 3.66 -23.41
CA LYS A 46 3.96 2.94 -24.57
C LYS A 46 3.30 1.62 -24.16
N LYS A 47 3.96 0.85 -23.29
CA LYS A 47 3.43 -0.43 -22.78
C LYS A 47 2.20 -0.23 -21.90
N ILE A 48 2.14 0.86 -21.13
CA ILE A 48 0.99 1.19 -20.29
C ILE A 48 -0.22 1.51 -21.16
N ILE A 49 -0.09 2.36 -22.17
CA ILE A 49 -1.22 2.78 -23.01
C ILE A 49 -1.69 1.67 -23.95
N GLN A 50 -0.82 0.74 -24.35
CA GLN A 50 -1.22 -0.36 -25.22
C GLN A 50 -2.06 -1.44 -24.50
N ARG A 51 -2.18 -1.41 -23.17
CA ARG A 51 -2.98 -2.42 -22.44
C ARG A 51 -4.48 -2.13 -22.54
N PRO A 52 -5.32 -3.10 -22.96
CA PRO A 52 -6.76 -2.89 -23.13
C PRO A 52 -7.45 -2.52 -21.82
N LEU A 53 -7.02 -3.08 -20.69
CA LEU A 53 -7.55 -2.74 -19.37
C LEU A 53 -7.38 -1.25 -19.04
N ASN A 54 -6.28 -0.64 -19.47
CA ASN A 54 -6.02 0.78 -19.21
C ASN A 54 -6.89 1.68 -20.10
N TRP A 55 -7.31 1.21 -21.28
CA TRP A 55 -8.32 1.89 -22.09
C TRP A 55 -9.70 1.88 -21.43
N VAL A 56 -10.09 0.78 -20.82
CA VAL A 56 -11.34 0.72 -20.03
C VAL A 56 -11.31 1.75 -18.91
N LEU A 57 -10.18 1.84 -18.18
CA LEU A 57 -10.00 2.86 -17.14
C LEU A 57 -10.01 4.29 -17.70
N ALA A 58 -9.42 4.53 -18.87
CA ALA A 58 -9.40 5.84 -19.52
C ALA A 58 -10.81 6.26 -19.99
N ILE A 59 -11.57 5.34 -20.61
CA ILE A 59 -12.95 5.57 -21.03
C ILE A 59 -13.83 5.83 -19.79
N LEU A 60 -13.68 5.01 -18.75
CA LEU A 60 -14.40 5.22 -17.49
C LEU A 60 -14.05 6.58 -16.86
N SER A 61 -12.78 6.99 -16.91
CA SER A 61 -12.36 8.32 -16.44
C SER A 61 -13.06 9.43 -17.21
N GLY A 62 -13.07 9.36 -18.54
CA GLY A 62 -13.74 10.34 -19.39
C GLY A 62 -15.25 10.38 -19.15
N TRP A 63 -15.88 9.21 -18.98
CA TRP A 63 -17.28 9.09 -18.62
C TRP A 63 -17.60 9.74 -17.27
N LEU A 64 -16.78 9.48 -16.25
CA LEU A 64 -16.96 10.06 -14.91
C LEU A 64 -16.81 11.59 -14.92
N VAL A 65 -15.86 12.11 -15.69
CA VAL A 65 -15.71 13.57 -15.91
C VAL A 65 -16.97 14.14 -16.57
N LEU A 66 -17.48 13.49 -17.61
CA LEU A 66 -18.69 13.92 -18.30
C LEU A 66 -19.90 13.94 -17.36
N VAL A 67 -20.15 12.85 -16.63
CA VAL A 67 -21.28 12.77 -15.69
C VAL A 67 -21.17 13.81 -14.57
N SER A 68 -19.95 14.13 -14.12
CA SER A 68 -19.73 15.16 -13.09
C SER A 68 -20.15 16.56 -13.53
N CYS A 69 -20.11 16.86 -14.83
CA CYS A 69 -20.64 18.12 -15.38
C CYS A 69 -22.17 18.24 -15.19
N PHE A 70 -22.89 17.12 -15.11
CA PHE A 70 -24.35 17.07 -14.96
C PHE A 70 -24.80 16.74 -13.54
N ALA A 71 -23.86 16.67 -12.58
CA ALA A 71 -24.19 16.35 -11.19
C ALA A 71 -25.00 17.48 -10.54
N PHE A 72 -25.85 17.13 -9.57
CA PHE A 72 -26.61 18.11 -8.78
C PHE A 72 -25.70 19.13 -8.07
N ARG A 73 -24.49 18.70 -7.67
CA ARG A 73 -23.41 19.57 -7.17
C ARG A 73 -22.11 19.28 -7.93
N PRO A 74 -21.85 19.97 -9.04
CA PRO A 74 -20.68 19.69 -9.88
C PRO A 74 -19.35 19.87 -9.14
N THR A 75 -19.25 20.89 -8.28
CA THR A 75 -18.04 21.14 -7.48
C THR A 75 -17.67 19.96 -6.59
N ASP A 76 -18.65 19.42 -5.86
CA ASP A 76 -18.44 18.28 -4.96
C ASP A 76 -18.09 17.02 -5.76
N ALA A 77 -18.71 16.84 -6.93
CA ALA A 77 -18.39 15.74 -7.84
C ALA A 77 -16.94 15.82 -8.36
N PHE A 78 -16.49 17.00 -8.80
CA PHE A 78 -15.11 17.20 -9.26
C PHE A 78 -14.08 17.02 -8.13
N LEU A 79 -14.39 17.44 -6.91
CA LEU A 79 -13.56 17.17 -5.74
C LEU A 79 -13.45 15.67 -5.47
N GLY A 80 -14.55 14.93 -5.60
CA GLY A 80 -14.55 13.46 -5.57
C GLY A 80 -13.66 12.86 -6.66
N LEU A 81 -13.76 13.34 -7.89
CA LEU A 81 -12.92 12.87 -9.01
C LEU A 81 -11.44 13.15 -8.80
N PHE A 82 -11.08 14.32 -8.26
CA PHE A 82 -9.69 14.64 -7.97
C PHE A 82 -9.08 13.68 -6.94
N ASN A 83 -9.88 13.19 -6.00
CA ASN A 83 -9.45 12.14 -5.07
C ASN A 83 -9.42 10.75 -5.73
N PHE A 84 -10.29 10.47 -6.70
CA PHE A 84 -10.48 9.13 -7.24
C PHE A 84 -9.62 8.80 -8.47
N LEU A 85 -9.59 9.69 -9.47
CA LEU A 85 -8.91 9.45 -10.75
C LEU A 85 -7.39 9.22 -10.64
N PRO A 86 -6.64 9.86 -9.70
CA PRO A 86 -5.24 9.54 -9.52
C PRO A 86 -4.98 8.05 -9.22
N PHE A 87 -5.92 7.34 -8.58
CA PHE A 87 -5.79 5.91 -8.32
C PHE A 87 -5.84 5.06 -9.60
N PHE A 88 -6.52 5.51 -10.66
CA PHE A 88 -6.51 4.81 -11.94
C PHE A 88 -5.13 4.94 -12.62
N GLY A 89 -4.53 6.13 -12.58
CA GLY A 89 -3.17 6.36 -13.06
C GLY A 89 -2.14 5.57 -12.24
N PHE A 90 -2.33 5.51 -10.92
CA PHE A 90 -1.53 4.69 -10.02
C PHE A 90 -1.63 3.21 -10.40
N PHE A 91 -2.84 2.67 -10.53
CA PHE A 91 -3.08 1.28 -10.92
C PHE A 91 -2.45 0.94 -12.27
N ALA A 92 -2.68 1.77 -13.29
CA ALA A 92 -2.11 1.56 -14.62
C ALA A 92 -0.58 1.53 -14.59
N GLY A 93 0.06 2.45 -13.85
CA GLY A 93 1.51 2.49 -13.67
C GLY A 93 2.05 1.30 -12.87
N PHE A 94 1.50 1.04 -11.69
CA PHE A 94 1.96 -0.05 -10.82
C PHE A 94 1.69 -1.44 -11.42
N SER A 95 0.65 -1.60 -12.26
CA SER A 95 0.45 -2.85 -13.03
C SER A 95 1.58 -3.13 -14.03
N ALA A 96 2.30 -2.11 -14.49
CA ALA A 96 3.45 -2.26 -15.36
C ALA A 96 4.75 -2.47 -14.58
N LEU A 97 4.81 -1.99 -13.34
CA LEU A 97 5.92 -2.19 -12.40
C LEU A 97 5.88 -3.60 -11.77
N ILE A 98 4.70 -4.06 -11.35
CA ILE A 98 4.49 -5.36 -10.73
C ILE A 98 4.19 -6.37 -11.85
N GLN A 99 5.16 -7.24 -12.13
CA GLN A 99 5.12 -8.17 -13.26
C GLN A 99 5.11 -9.63 -12.83
N THR A 100 5.48 -9.93 -11.59
CA THR A 100 5.66 -11.31 -11.11
C THR A 100 4.96 -11.55 -9.77
N PRO A 101 4.51 -12.80 -9.50
CA PRO A 101 3.98 -13.18 -8.20
C PRO A 101 4.97 -12.94 -7.05
N ALA A 102 6.26 -13.09 -7.31
CA ALA A 102 7.30 -12.85 -6.30
C ALA A 102 7.38 -11.37 -5.89
N GLN A 103 7.12 -10.42 -6.80
CA GLN A 103 7.02 -9.00 -6.46
C GLN A 103 5.78 -8.72 -5.58
N LEU A 104 4.64 -9.34 -5.89
CA LEU A 104 3.44 -9.25 -5.03
C LEU A 104 3.70 -9.81 -3.64
N ARG A 105 4.39 -10.96 -3.56
CA ARG A 105 4.81 -11.54 -2.29
C ARG A 105 5.69 -10.58 -1.49
N GLN A 106 6.63 -9.89 -2.16
CA GLN A 106 7.49 -8.93 -1.49
C GLN A 106 6.71 -7.72 -0.96
N ILE A 107 5.74 -7.21 -1.73
CA ILE A 107 4.82 -6.16 -1.28
C ILE A 107 4.06 -6.63 -0.03
N ALA A 108 3.53 -7.85 -0.05
CA ALA A 108 2.85 -8.43 1.09
C ALA A 108 3.78 -8.50 2.31
N GLN A 109 5.00 -9.00 2.15
CA GLN A 109 5.98 -9.08 3.24
C GLN A 109 6.31 -7.70 3.84
N ILE A 110 6.47 -6.68 3.00
CA ILE A 110 6.73 -5.30 3.48
C ILE A 110 5.53 -4.78 4.27
N LEU A 111 4.31 -4.95 3.77
CA LEU A 111 3.10 -4.49 4.48
C LEU A 111 2.92 -5.18 5.81
N VAL A 112 3.14 -6.50 5.86
CA VAL A 112 3.07 -7.28 7.11
C VAL A 112 4.14 -6.81 8.09
N PHE A 113 5.37 -6.62 7.63
CA PHE A 113 6.45 -6.12 8.46
C PHE A 113 6.15 -4.73 9.04
N THR A 114 5.72 -3.77 8.22
CA THR A 114 5.38 -2.42 8.68
C THR A 114 4.13 -2.41 9.57
N SER A 115 3.25 -3.40 9.45
CA SER A 115 2.05 -3.45 10.30
C SER A 115 2.37 -3.68 11.78
N VAL A 116 3.50 -4.32 12.10
CA VAL A 116 3.92 -4.59 13.47
C VAL A 116 4.04 -3.30 14.30
N PRO A 117 4.85 -2.30 13.93
CA PRO A 117 4.90 -1.04 14.67
C PRO A 117 3.55 -0.30 14.66
N VAL A 118 2.77 -0.35 13.58
CA VAL A 118 1.43 0.27 13.54
C VAL A 118 0.51 -0.32 14.61
N VAL A 119 0.48 -1.63 14.76
CA VAL A 119 -0.33 -2.33 15.77
C VAL A 119 0.19 -2.01 17.16
N ILE A 120 1.51 -2.03 17.38
CA ILE A 120 2.13 -1.68 18.68
C ILE A 120 1.73 -0.25 19.08
N LEU A 121 1.82 0.72 18.18
CA LEU A 121 1.41 2.10 18.45
C LEU A 121 -0.09 2.21 18.73
N GLY A 122 -0.93 1.46 18.01
CA GLY A 122 -2.37 1.43 18.26
C GLY A 122 -2.74 0.82 19.61
N LEU A 123 -2.10 -0.27 20.01
CA LEU A 123 -2.29 -0.89 21.33
C LEU A 123 -1.74 0.02 22.44
N GLY A 124 -0.59 0.65 22.22
CA GLY A 124 -0.03 1.66 23.11
C GLY A 124 -0.97 2.83 23.34
N GLN A 125 -1.62 3.31 22.27
CA GLN A 125 -2.64 4.35 22.35
C GLN A 125 -3.86 3.92 23.19
N LEU A 126 -4.32 2.67 23.04
CA LEU A 126 -5.49 2.18 23.75
C LEU A 126 -5.23 1.86 25.23
N PHE A 127 -4.17 1.11 25.51
CA PHE A 127 -3.92 0.55 26.85
C PHE A 127 -3.02 1.43 27.72
N TRP A 128 -2.07 2.15 27.11
CA TRP A 128 -1.10 3.00 27.82
C TRP A 128 -1.31 4.49 27.59
N GLY A 129 -2.38 4.86 26.87
CA GLY A 129 -2.68 6.26 26.57
C GLY A 129 -1.59 6.97 25.77
N TRP A 130 -0.82 6.23 24.94
CA TRP A 130 0.19 6.84 24.10
C TRP A 130 -0.44 7.89 23.19
N ALA A 131 0.11 9.09 23.24
CA ALA A 131 -0.28 10.22 22.43
C ALA A 131 0.95 11.06 22.13
N THR A 132 0.94 11.78 21.01
CA THR A 132 2.02 12.70 20.69
C THR A 132 1.95 13.92 21.63
N PRO A 133 3.05 14.25 22.37
CA PRO A 133 3.08 15.43 23.23
C PRO A 133 2.86 16.72 22.45
N GLU A 134 2.20 17.72 23.05
CA GLU A 134 1.86 19.01 22.39
C GLU A 134 3.07 19.68 21.72
N ALA A 135 4.22 19.69 22.39
CA ALA A 135 5.46 20.28 21.87
C ALA A 135 5.94 19.63 20.55
N TRP A 136 5.58 18.37 20.30
CA TRP A 136 6.01 17.58 19.15
C TRP A 136 4.90 17.33 18.13
N LYS A 137 3.65 17.74 18.43
CA LYS A 137 2.50 17.51 17.52
C LYS A 137 2.70 18.12 16.14
N GLY A 138 3.30 19.30 16.04
CA GLY A 138 3.59 19.93 14.76
C GLY A 138 4.53 19.09 13.89
N VAL A 139 5.63 18.61 14.48
CA VAL A 139 6.64 17.82 13.78
C VAL A 139 6.10 16.44 13.40
N PHE A 140 5.54 15.70 14.36
CA PHE A 140 4.99 14.36 14.10
C PHE A 140 3.75 14.42 13.20
N GLY A 141 2.95 15.48 13.31
CA GLY A 141 1.83 15.74 12.40
C GLY A 141 2.31 15.97 10.97
N ALA A 142 3.36 16.77 10.79
CA ALA A 142 3.97 17.00 9.49
C ALA A 142 4.54 15.73 8.86
N PHE A 143 5.10 14.81 9.67
CA PHE A 143 5.56 13.49 9.21
C PHE A 143 4.44 12.44 9.10
N GLY A 144 3.21 12.77 9.48
CA GLY A 144 2.08 11.83 9.46
C GLY A 144 2.23 10.66 10.44
N CYS A 145 2.97 10.85 11.53
CA CYS A 145 3.19 9.86 12.60
C CYS A 145 2.61 10.30 13.95
N ALA A 146 1.83 11.38 13.97
CA ALA A 146 1.16 11.84 15.16
C ALA A 146 0.07 10.85 15.60
N ILE A 147 0.00 10.61 16.91
CA ILE A 147 -0.99 9.74 17.54
C ILE A 147 -1.97 10.62 18.29
N ALA A 148 -3.23 10.56 17.87
CA ALA A 148 -4.31 11.30 18.50
C ALA A 148 -4.66 10.67 19.86
N PRO A 149 -4.72 11.46 20.95
CA PRO A 149 -5.06 10.95 22.28
C PRO A 149 -6.47 10.35 22.27
N GLY A 150 -6.62 9.12 22.79
CA GLY A 150 -7.91 8.42 22.83
C GLY A 150 -8.51 8.04 21.47
N GLY A 151 -7.83 8.39 20.37
CA GLY A 151 -8.20 8.07 19.00
C GLY A 151 -9.35 8.87 18.42
N ASN A 152 -9.72 8.51 17.19
CA ASN A 152 -10.71 9.22 16.41
C ASN A 152 -11.60 8.24 15.62
N PRO A 153 -12.90 8.13 15.96
CA PRO A 153 -13.57 8.82 17.07
C PRO A 153 -13.02 8.39 18.45
N PRO A 154 -13.23 9.19 19.51
CA PRO A 154 -12.72 8.89 20.86
C PRO A 154 -13.18 7.52 21.36
N GLY A 155 -12.28 6.81 22.06
CA GLY A 155 -12.53 5.47 22.60
C GLY A 155 -12.30 4.35 21.57
N ARG A 156 -11.76 4.66 20.38
CA ARG A 156 -11.38 3.67 19.37
C ARG A 156 -9.91 3.82 18.98
N ILE A 157 -9.29 2.73 18.54
CA ILE A 157 -7.90 2.75 18.10
C ILE A 157 -7.77 3.42 16.74
N ALA A 158 -6.89 4.41 16.64
CA ALA A 158 -6.55 5.08 15.37
C ALA A 158 -5.09 4.80 14.95
N SER A 159 -4.20 4.58 15.92
CA SER A 159 -2.75 4.49 15.73
C SER A 159 -2.24 5.77 15.04
N VAL A 160 -1.26 5.63 14.15
CA VAL A 160 -0.74 6.68 13.25
C VAL A 160 -1.74 7.09 12.16
N PHE A 161 -2.82 6.33 11.98
CA PHE A 161 -3.88 6.67 11.04
C PHE A 161 -4.91 7.54 11.76
N MET A 162 -4.96 8.82 11.43
CA MET A 162 -5.83 9.85 12.05
C MET A 162 -7.30 9.44 12.30
N TYR A 163 -7.79 8.37 11.66
CA TYR A 163 -9.12 7.79 11.85
C TYR A 163 -9.08 6.26 11.99
N THR A 164 -9.96 5.74 12.85
CA THR A 164 -10.16 4.29 13.09
C THR A 164 -10.49 3.53 11.80
N ASN A 165 -11.29 4.12 10.90
CA ASN A 165 -11.71 3.45 9.68
C ASN A 165 -10.54 3.18 8.73
N LEU A 166 -9.55 4.08 8.71
CA LEU A 166 -8.33 3.91 7.91
C LEU A 166 -7.45 2.80 8.49
N LEU A 167 -7.27 2.78 9.82
CA LEU A 167 -6.56 1.69 10.51
C LEU A 167 -7.24 0.34 10.24
N ALA A 168 -8.56 0.26 10.38
CA ALA A 168 -9.31 -0.97 10.15
C ALA A 168 -9.15 -1.47 8.70
N GLY A 169 -9.29 -0.59 7.71
CA GLY A 169 -9.07 -0.93 6.31
C GLY A 169 -7.64 -1.44 6.05
N TYR A 170 -6.64 -0.77 6.61
CA TYR A 170 -5.24 -1.19 6.51
C TYR A 170 -5.02 -2.58 7.14
N LEU A 171 -5.52 -2.81 8.34
CA LEU A 171 -5.34 -4.09 9.05
C LEU A 171 -6.06 -5.25 8.37
N VAL A 172 -7.25 -5.04 7.78
CA VAL A 172 -7.94 -6.09 7.01
C VAL A 172 -7.09 -6.53 5.81
N ILE A 173 -6.51 -5.59 5.07
CA ILE A 173 -5.62 -5.90 3.94
C ILE A 173 -4.40 -6.68 4.43
N VAL A 174 -3.72 -6.18 5.46
CA VAL A 174 -2.53 -6.83 6.04
C VAL A 174 -2.86 -8.23 6.55
N PHE A 175 -4.02 -8.41 7.19
CA PHE A 175 -4.46 -9.69 7.71
C PHE A 175 -4.60 -10.74 6.60
N ILE A 176 -5.31 -10.39 5.51
CA ILE A 176 -5.47 -11.28 4.35
C ILE A 176 -4.11 -11.63 3.74
N LEU A 177 -3.23 -10.65 3.58
CA LEU A 177 -1.87 -10.86 3.05
C LEU A 177 -1.02 -11.75 3.97
N SER A 178 -1.12 -11.56 5.29
CA SER A 178 -0.43 -12.38 6.30
C SER A 178 -0.90 -13.82 6.23
N LEU A 179 -2.21 -14.04 6.14
CA LEU A 179 -2.80 -15.36 6.02
C LEU A 179 -2.30 -16.08 4.75
N GLY A 180 -2.27 -15.38 3.62
CA GLY A 180 -1.73 -15.90 2.37
C GLY A 180 -0.26 -16.30 2.46
N LEU A 181 0.58 -15.44 3.05
CA LEU A 181 2.01 -15.72 3.26
C LEU A 181 2.23 -16.90 4.22
N TRP A 182 1.39 -17.03 5.25
CA TRP A 182 1.47 -18.11 6.23
C TRP A 182 1.13 -19.46 5.61
N ILE A 183 0.03 -19.53 4.84
CA ILE A 183 -0.36 -20.73 4.07
C ILE A 183 0.76 -21.13 3.09
N GLU A 184 1.32 -20.17 2.34
CA GLU A 184 2.43 -20.43 1.42
C GLU A 184 3.66 -21.00 2.16
N SER A 185 3.94 -20.52 3.38
CA SER A 185 5.05 -21.00 4.20
C SER A 185 4.83 -22.43 4.68
N PHE A 186 3.62 -22.79 5.11
CA PHE A 186 3.32 -24.15 5.55
C PHE A 186 3.47 -25.18 4.42
N GLN A 187 2.90 -24.88 3.24
CA GLN A 187 3.00 -25.77 2.08
C GLN A 187 4.45 -26.07 1.69
N LYS A 188 5.34 -25.07 1.81
CA LYS A 188 6.77 -25.23 1.56
C LYS A 188 7.46 -26.12 2.58
N THR A 189 7.11 -25.97 3.85
CA THR A 189 7.65 -26.81 4.93
C THR A 189 7.23 -28.26 4.76
N GLU A 190 5.97 -28.53 4.42
CA GLU A 190 5.47 -29.89 4.16
C GLU A 190 6.18 -30.54 2.96
N PHE A 191 6.30 -29.83 1.84
CA PHE A 191 6.96 -30.33 0.64
C PHE A 191 8.45 -30.66 0.88
N ASN A 192 9.18 -29.79 1.60
CA ASN A 192 10.58 -30.04 1.95
C ASN A 192 10.74 -31.25 2.89
N THR A 193 9.81 -31.42 3.83
CA THR A 193 9.81 -32.56 4.76
C THR A 193 9.61 -33.88 4.01
N GLN A 194 8.72 -33.92 3.02
CA GLN A 194 8.48 -35.10 2.18
C GLN A 194 9.69 -35.43 1.30
N LYS A 195 10.32 -34.43 0.68
CA LYS A 195 11.53 -34.61 -0.12
C LYS A 195 12.70 -35.17 0.69
N SER A 196 12.88 -34.69 1.93
CA SER A 196 13.93 -35.18 2.83
C SER A 196 13.72 -36.64 3.24
N ARG A 197 12.47 -37.06 3.51
CA ARG A 197 12.15 -38.46 3.83
C ARG A 197 12.40 -39.42 2.67
N HIS A 198 12.09 -39.00 1.43
CA HIS A 198 12.35 -39.82 0.25
C HIS A 198 13.86 -40.03 0.00
N PHE A 199 14.69 -39.06 0.35
CA PHE A 199 16.16 -39.18 0.23
C PHE A 199 16.76 -40.14 1.28
N LEU A 200 16.15 -40.25 2.47
CA LEU A 200 16.62 -41.14 3.54
C LEU A 200 16.25 -42.62 3.33
N HIS A 201 15.31 -42.93 2.43
CA HIS A 201 14.94 -44.32 2.10
C HIS A 201 15.66 -44.88 0.87
N LEU A 202 16.51 -44.10 0.20
CA LEU A 202 17.23 -44.48 -1.03
C LEU A 202 18.77 -44.49 -0.89
N GLY A 203 19.30 -44.32 0.33
CA GLY A 203 20.72 -44.48 0.66
C GLY A 203 20.90 -45.63 1.64
#